data_AF-A0A7C1FE92-F1
#
_entry.id   AF-A0A7C1FE92-F1
#
_cell.length_a   1.000
_cell.length_b   1.000
_cell.length_c   1.000
_cell.angle_alpha   90.00
_cell.angle_beta   90.00
_cell.angle_gamma   90.00
#
_symmetry.space_group_name_H-M   'P 1'
#
loop_
_entity.id
_entity.type
_entity.pdbx_description
1 polymer ?
#
loop_
_entity_poly.entity_id
_entity_poly.type
_entity_poly.pdbx_seq_one_letter_code
_entity_poly.pdbx_strand_id
1 'polypeptide(L)'
;MALRVTARSTTDLVLRVLREAREPLTVEEILSRVQKLAPVHSANPKNTMRKAISQMFLVQSTRDGRYAYLPYLLAGSHFRHPISREELLNRYFLLSPELVTALWPSTYEIAKRRSESPAFLRLAEQQEVEAMRAYREVEGWAMEAGEDFWSWLEGQTPHPGDELVFSVVDAEARRYALRFDRREDRPEGEIAERNLELANQAEGLLKAAHDADILSSLAVRLIGLGVYHHPIPPDPLVTVLHNDPRFVDAGLDLVALADRWPGYPSEPVDYRRLSANVSPAARLAGTPDVEEVEEEL
;
A
#
# COMPACT_ATOMS: atom_id res chain seq x y z
N MET A 1 -18.00 28.56 24.26
CA MET A 1 -18.80 27.79 23.29
C MET A 1 -18.32 26.34 23.30
N ALA A 2 -19.11 25.44 23.86
CA ALA A 2 -18.76 24.02 23.94
C ALA A 2 -18.87 23.38 22.55
N LEU A 3 -17.73 22.97 22.00
CA LEU A 3 -17.69 22.12 20.81
C LEU A 3 -18.41 20.81 21.13
N ARG A 4 -19.55 20.56 20.47
CA ARG A 4 -20.20 19.25 20.45
C ARG A 4 -19.15 18.21 20.04
N VAL A 5 -18.71 17.40 20.99
CA VAL A 5 -17.92 16.20 20.73
C VAL A 5 -18.85 15.25 19.98
N THR A 6 -18.77 15.22 18.65
CA THR A 6 -19.43 14.22 17.82
C THR A 6 -18.98 12.84 18.29
N ALA A 7 -19.92 11.92 18.49
CA ALA A 7 -19.63 10.54 18.83
C ALA A 7 -18.59 9.99 17.84
N ARG A 8 -17.34 9.84 18.28
CA ARG A 8 -16.26 9.31 17.44
C ARG A 8 -16.55 7.84 17.25
N SER A 9 -16.62 7.39 15.99
CA SER A 9 -16.80 5.97 15.70
C SER A 9 -15.68 5.16 16.36
N THR A 10 -15.94 3.90 16.69
CA THR A 10 -14.92 3.01 17.27
C THR A 10 -13.66 2.97 16.40
N THR A 11 -13.83 2.99 15.07
CA THR A 11 -12.75 3.07 14.08
C THR A 11 -11.90 4.34 14.25
N ASP A 12 -12.52 5.51 14.43
CA ASP A 12 -11.80 6.76 14.66
C ASP A 12 -11.06 6.78 16.01
N LEU A 13 -11.64 6.15 17.05
CA LEU A 13 -11.01 6.02 18.36
C LEU A 13 -9.80 5.09 18.32
N VAL A 14 -9.91 3.93 17.64
CA VAL A 14 -8.80 3.00 17.43
C VAL A 14 -7.66 3.69 16.67
N LEU A 15 -7.97 4.37 15.56
CA LEU A 15 -6.95 5.09 14.79
C LEU A 15 -6.24 6.15 15.63
N ARG A 16 -7.00 6.92 16.42
CA ARG A 16 -6.42 7.90 17.35
C ARG A 16 -5.48 7.25 18.35
N VAL A 17 -5.91 6.17 18.99
CA VAL A 17 -5.11 5.44 19.98
C VAL A 17 -3.79 4.97 19.37
N LEU A 18 -3.83 4.39 18.17
CA LEU A 18 -2.64 3.89 17.49
C LEU A 18 -1.70 5.02 17.03
N ARG A 19 -2.25 6.13 16.55
CA ARG A 19 -1.47 7.32 16.18
C ARG A 19 -0.81 7.98 17.39
N GLU A 20 -1.50 8.06 18.52
CA GLU A 20 -0.92 8.60 19.76
C GLU A 20 0.10 7.64 20.40
N ALA A 21 -0.05 6.33 20.20
CA ALA A 21 0.83 5.32 20.79
C ALA A 21 2.26 5.37 20.26
N ARG A 22 2.44 5.65 18.96
CA ARG A 22 3.74 5.62 18.26
C ARG A 22 4.48 4.27 18.33
N GLU A 23 3.79 3.20 18.71
CA GLU A 23 4.31 1.85 18.85
C GLU A 23 3.21 0.82 18.50
N PRO A 24 3.56 -0.40 18.06
CA PRO A 24 2.58 -1.45 17.84
C PRO A 24 1.92 -1.93 19.14
N LEU A 25 0.59 -2.07 19.11
CA LEU A 25 -0.23 -2.49 20.25
C LEU A 25 -0.98 -3.80 19.97
N THR A 26 -1.18 -4.60 21.00
CA THR A 26 -2.11 -5.74 21.00
C THR A 26 -3.56 -5.26 20.98
N VAL A 27 -4.50 -6.15 20.62
CA VAL A 27 -5.95 -5.85 20.65
C VAL A 27 -6.42 -5.46 22.06
N GLU A 28 -5.84 -6.10 23.08
CA GLU A 28 -6.11 -5.84 24.50
C GLU A 28 -5.68 -4.43 24.91
N GLU A 29 -4.48 -4.01 24.51
CA GLU A 29 -3.97 -2.66 24.78
C GLU A 29 -4.78 -1.59 24.05
N ILE A 30 -5.15 -1.84 22.78
CA ILE A 30 -6.02 -0.96 22.01
C ILE A 30 -7.36 -0.79 22.72
N LEU A 31 -8.00 -1.91 23.11
CA LEU A 31 -9.27 -1.88 23.83
C LEU A 31 -9.16 -1.08 25.13
N SER A 32 -8.12 -1.34 25.94
CA SER A 32 -7.91 -0.63 27.21
C SER A 32 -7.75 0.88 27.00
N ARG A 33 -6.97 1.30 25.99
CA ARG A 33 -6.77 2.72 25.67
C ARG A 33 -8.04 3.35 25.09
N VAL A 34 -8.81 2.64 24.25
CA VAL A 34 -10.11 3.12 23.74
C VAL A 34 -11.12 3.30 24.86
N GLN A 35 -11.22 2.37 25.81
CA GLN A 35 -12.15 2.46 26.96
C GLN A 35 -11.89 3.69 27.84
N LYS A 36 -10.63 4.16 27.94
CA LYS A 36 -10.29 5.40 28.63
C LYS A 36 -10.81 6.66 27.91
N LEU A 37 -10.99 6.59 26.59
CA LEU A 37 -11.50 7.70 25.78
C LEU A 37 -13.02 7.70 25.69
N ALA A 38 -13.63 6.53 25.52
CA ALA A 38 -15.06 6.34 25.46
C ALA A 38 -15.45 4.92 25.89
N PRO A 39 -16.53 4.74 26.68
CA PRO A 39 -17.04 3.41 27.01
C PRO A 39 -17.38 2.58 25.76
N VAL A 40 -16.96 1.31 25.75
CA VAL A 40 -17.30 0.34 24.69
C VAL A 40 -18.30 -0.66 25.25
N HIS A 41 -19.57 -0.58 24.82
CA HIS A 41 -20.67 -1.41 25.34
C HIS A 41 -20.96 -2.67 24.51
N SER A 42 -19.96 -3.18 23.77
CA SER A 42 -20.12 -4.39 22.95
C SER A 42 -20.13 -5.66 23.80
N ALA A 43 -20.95 -6.64 23.42
CA ALA A 43 -20.93 -7.98 24.02
C ALA A 43 -19.59 -8.71 23.78
N ASN A 44 -18.87 -8.36 22.70
CA ASN A 44 -17.51 -8.85 22.44
C ASN A 44 -16.59 -7.69 22.04
N PRO A 45 -16.05 -6.93 23.02
CA PRO A 45 -15.26 -5.73 22.75
C PRO A 45 -13.99 -6.01 21.95
N LYS A 46 -13.33 -7.15 22.17
CA LYS A 46 -12.12 -7.54 21.41
C LYS A 46 -12.44 -7.75 19.93
N ASN A 47 -13.53 -8.43 19.61
CA ASN A 47 -13.96 -8.59 18.22
C ASN A 47 -14.36 -7.25 17.58
N THR A 48 -14.99 -6.36 18.35
CA THR A 48 -15.28 -5.00 17.89
C THR A 48 -14.01 -4.24 17.52
N MET A 49 -12.92 -4.36 18.29
CA MET A 49 -11.63 -3.77 17.93
C MET A 49 -11.07 -4.38 16.64
N ARG A 50 -11.06 -5.71 16.51
CA ARG A 50 -10.58 -6.39 15.30
C ARG A 50 -11.34 -5.96 14.05
N LYS A 51 -12.67 -5.88 14.14
CA LYS A 51 -13.52 -5.38 13.04
C LYS A 51 -13.25 -3.91 12.70
N ALA A 52 -12.99 -3.08 13.71
CA ALA A 52 -12.63 -1.68 13.47
C ALA A 52 -11.27 -1.57 12.76
N ILE A 53 -10.29 -2.38 13.19
CA ILE A 53 -8.96 -2.46 12.58
C ILE A 53 -9.05 -2.91 11.11
N SER A 54 -9.78 -3.99 10.83
CA SER A 54 -9.88 -4.56 9.48
C SER A 54 -10.56 -3.65 8.45
N GLN A 55 -11.14 -2.52 8.88
CA GLN A 55 -11.78 -1.53 8.02
C GLN A 55 -10.83 -0.38 7.62
N MET A 56 -9.57 -0.40 8.06
CA MET A 56 -8.62 0.69 7.83
C MET A 56 -7.39 0.19 7.08
N PHE A 57 -7.02 0.90 6.03
CA PHE A 57 -5.72 0.73 5.38
C PHE A 57 -4.60 1.34 6.23
N LEU A 58 -4.90 2.40 6.99
CA LEU A 58 -3.96 3.08 7.87
C LEU A 58 -3.55 2.29 9.12
N VAL A 59 -4.09 1.09 9.33
CA VAL A 59 -3.72 0.23 10.45
C VAL A 59 -3.35 -1.14 9.93
N GLN A 60 -2.12 -1.56 10.19
CA GLN A 60 -1.63 -2.87 9.75
C GLN A 60 -1.13 -3.71 10.90
N SER A 61 -1.22 -5.02 10.70
CA SER A 61 -0.63 -5.99 11.61
C SER A 61 0.87 -6.10 11.40
N THR A 62 1.61 -6.24 12.49
CA THR A 62 3.02 -6.60 12.49
C THR A 62 3.20 -8.11 12.56
N ARG A 63 4.43 -8.59 12.30
CA ARG A 63 4.77 -10.02 12.30
C ARG A 63 4.48 -10.73 13.64
N ASP A 64 4.54 -10.01 14.76
CA ASP A 64 4.24 -10.52 16.10
C ASP A 64 2.75 -10.41 16.50
N GLY A 65 1.87 -10.07 15.54
CA GLY A 65 0.42 -10.05 15.76
C GLY A 65 -0.09 -8.80 16.49
N ARG A 66 0.72 -7.76 16.60
CA ARG A 66 0.31 -6.42 17.06
C ARG A 66 -0.19 -5.59 15.89
N TYR A 67 -0.73 -4.41 16.18
CA TYR A 67 -1.23 -3.47 15.18
C TYR A 67 -0.65 -2.09 15.41
N ALA A 68 -0.30 -1.40 14.33
CA ALA A 68 0.22 -0.04 14.41
C ALA A 68 -0.33 0.85 13.30
N TYR A 69 -0.17 2.16 13.51
CA TYR A 69 -0.47 3.17 12.50
C TYR A 69 0.55 3.07 11.35
N LEU A 70 0.05 2.92 10.12
CA LEU A 70 0.85 2.61 8.93
C LEU A 70 2.05 3.57 8.71
N PRO A 71 1.92 4.91 8.85
CA PRO A 71 3.08 5.80 8.76
C PRO A 71 4.25 5.48 9.70
N TYR A 72 3.99 4.88 10.87
CA TYR A 72 5.06 4.47 11.77
C TYR A 72 5.69 3.13 11.38
N LEU A 73 4.94 2.26 10.71
CA LEU A 73 5.48 1.03 10.13
C LEU A 73 6.31 1.30 8.88
N LEU A 74 6.01 2.37 8.15
CA LEU A 74 6.76 2.81 6.99
C LEU A 74 8.14 3.40 7.34
N ALA A 75 8.36 3.85 8.58
CA ALA A 75 9.61 4.47 8.98
C ALA A 75 10.79 3.50 8.76
N GLY A 76 11.82 3.96 8.04
CA GLY A 76 12.97 3.13 7.67
C GLY A 76 12.74 2.17 6.51
N SER A 77 11.58 2.22 5.84
CA SER A 77 11.36 1.44 4.62
C SER A 77 12.03 2.07 3.40
N HIS A 78 12.42 1.22 2.46
CA HIS A 78 13.00 1.58 1.18
C HIS A 78 12.19 0.97 0.04
N PHE A 79 11.98 1.74 -1.02
CA PHE A 79 11.21 1.33 -2.19
C PHE A 79 11.97 1.70 -3.47
N ARG A 80 11.89 0.83 -4.48
CA ARG A 80 12.55 0.99 -5.76
C ARG A 80 11.55 1.36 -6.84
N HIS A 81 11.96 2.26 -7.73
CA HIS A 81 11.24 2.62 -8.94
C HIS A 81 12.21 2.58 -10.13
N PRO A 82 12.15 1.54 -10.98
CA PRO A 82 12.89 1.50 -12.23
C PRO A 82 12.37 2.58 -13.19
N ILE A 83 13.27 3.37 -13.76
CA ILE A 83 12.93 4.45 -14.69
C ILE A 83 12.73 3.86 -16.08
N SER A 84 11.55 4.10 -16.65
CA SER A 84 11.26 3.76 -18.04
C SER A 84 11.52 4.93 -19.01
N ARG A 85 11.61 4.62 -20.30
CA ARG A 85 11.73 5.64 -21.34
C ARG A 85 10.50 6.54 -21.44
N GLU A 86 9.31 5.96 -21.27
CA GLU A 86 8.04 6.68 -21.38
C GLU A 86 7.89 7.72 -20.27
N GLU A 87 8.30 7.38 -19.05
CA GLU A 87 8.27 8.29 -17.90
C GLU A 87 9.21 9.48 -18.07
N LEU A 88 10.42 9.26 -18.61
CA LEU A 88 11.34 10.36 -18.92
C LEU A 88 10.79 11.30 -20.00
N LEU A 89 10.11 10.76 -21.01
CA LEU A 89 9.50 11.55 -22.08
C LEU A 89 8.29 12.35 -21.59
N ASN A 90 7.45 11.73 -20.77
CA ASN A 90 6.19 12.30 -20.34
C ASN A 90 6.27 13.11 -19.03
N ARG A 91 7.41 13.05 -18.33
CA ARG A 91 7.67 13.75 -17.07
C ARG A 91 6.67 13.42 -15.96
N TYR A 92 6.38 12.13 -15.80
CA TYR A 92 5.70 11.55 -14.64
C TYR A 92 6.20 10.12 -14.42
N PHE A 93 6.05 9.57 -13.20
CA PHE A 93 6.33 8.15 -12.93
C PHE A 93 5.05 7.39 -12.61
N LEU A 94 4.86 6.20 -13.19
CA LEU A 94 3.78 5.29 -12.85
C LEU A 94 4.19 4.43 -11.67
N LEU A 95 3.49 4.57 -10.56
CA LEU A 95 3.95 4.01 -9.30
C LEU A 95 3.37 2.63 -9.03
N SER A 96 4.21 1.76 -8.47
CA SER A 96 3.75 0.51 -7.89
C SER A 96 2.89 0.75 -6.63
N PRO A 97 1.94 -0.15 -6.29
CA PRO A 97 1.01 0.07 -5.18
C PRO A 97 1.67 0.27 -3.82
N GLU A 98 2.80 -0.38 -3.56
CA GLU A 98 3.60 -0.19 -2.36
C GLU A 98 4.24 1.20 -2.30
N LEU A 99 4.69 1.74 -3.44
CA LEU A 99 5.27 3.08 -3.50
C LEU A 99 4.19 4.17 -3.38
N VAL A 100 3.02 3.98 -3.99
CA VAL A 100 1.84 4.83 -3.76
C VAL A 100 1.47 4.86 -2.28
N THR A 101 1.45 3.69 -1.64
CA THR A 101 1.15 3.54 -0.22
C THR A 101 2.21 4.20 0.65
N ALA A 102 3.49 4.08 0.28
CA ALA A 102 4.57 4.71 1.00
C ALA A 102 4.47 6.23 0.95
N LEU A 103 4.31 6.82 -0.24
CA LEU A 103 4.28 8.26 -0.46
C LEU A 103 3.00 8.92 0.08
N TRP A 104 1.85 8.24 -0.07
CA TRP A 104 0.55 8.68 0.41
C TRP A 104 -0.20 7.54 1.12
N PRO A 105 0.08 7.30 2.41
CA PRO A 105 -0.49 6.18 3.18
C PRO A 105 -2.01 6.17 3.27
N SER A 106 -2.66 7.33 3.10
CA SER A 106 -4.12 7.44 3.13
C SER A 106 -4.80 7.24 1.77
N THR A 107 -4.07 6.89 0.68
CA THR A 107 -4.65 6.79 -0.69
C THR A 107 -5.91 5.93 -0.74
N TYR A 108 -5.86 4.75 -0.13
CA TYR A 108 -6.93 3.75 -0.19
C TYR A 108 -7.94 3.86 0.96
N GLU A 109 -7.84 4.88 1.82
CA GLU A 109 -8.80 5.10 2.90
C GLU A 109 -10.16 5.56 2.41
N ILE A 110 -11.14 5.64 3.31
CA ILE A 110 -12.41 6.34 3.02
C ILE A 110 -12.18 7.86 2.92
N ALA A 111 -13.04 8.56 2.19
CA ALA A 111 -12.91 10.01 1.93
C ALA A 111 -12.62 10.86 3.18
N LYS A 112 -13.26 10.55 4.32
CA LYS A 112 -13.04 11.26 5.60
C LYS A 112 -11.58 11.21 6.10
N ARG A 113 -10.82 10.17 5.75
CA ARG A 113 -9.44 9.94 6.21
C ARG A 113 -8.40 10.10 5.11
N ARG A 114 -8.82 10.41 3.88
CA ARG A 114 -7.91 10.71 2.77
C ARG A 114 -7.25 12.07 2.96
N SER A 115 -6.06 12.18 2.41
CA SER A 115 -5.31 13.42 2.29
C SER A 115 -4.82 13.55 0.85
N GLU A 116 -4.96 14.75 0.30
CA GLU A 116 -4.50 15.12 -1.04
C GLU A 116 -3.22 15.96 -1.01
N SER A 117 -2.64 16.21 0.17
CA SER A 117 -1.43 17.03 0.24
C SER A 117 -0.19 16.31 -0.30
N PRO A 118 0.80 17.06 -0.82
CA PRO A 118 1.97 16.52 -1.50
C PRO A 118 2.82 15.61 -0.60
N ALA A 119 3.61 14.78 -1.28
CA ALA A 119 4.82 14.20 -0.72
C ALA A 119 5.99 15.17 -0.93
N PHE A 120 6.96 15.12 -0.04
CA PHE A 120 8.15 15.97 -0.07
C PHE A 120 9.38 15.09 -0.27
N LEU A 121 10.06 15.29 -1.40
CA LEU A 121 11.22 14.49 -1.81
C LEU A 121 12.50 15.30 -1.59
N ARG A 122 13.39 14.78 -0.76
CA ARG A 122 14.72 15.35 -0.56
C ARG A 122 15.69 14.78 -1.60
N LEU A 123 16.14 15.62 -2.53
CA LEU A 123 16.99 15.25 -3.68
C LEU A 123 18.49 15.30 -3.36
N ALA A 124 18.87 16.16 -2.41
CA ALA A 124 20.22 16.36 -1.88
C ALA A 124 20.12 16.92 -0.45
N GLU A 125 21.23 17.20 0.25
CA GLU A 125 21.22 17.57 1.68
C GLU A 125 20.29 18.74 2.05
N GLN A 126 19.92 19.63 1.11
CA GLN A 126 19.12 20.83 1.41
C GLN A 126 17.96 21.11 0.44
N GLN A 127 17.77 20.32 -0.62
CA GLN A 127 16.69 20.57 -1.59
C GLN A 127 15.55 19.59 -1.38
N GLU A 128 14.38 20.13 -1.02
CA GLU A 128 13.12 19.41 -0.91
C GLU A 128 12.19 19.90 -2.02
N VAL A 129 11.58 18.96 -2.76
CA VAL A 129 10.63 19.26 -3.84
C VAL A 129 9.30 18.59 -3.54
N GLU A 130 8.22 19.22 -3.99
CA GLU A 130 6.88 18.66 -3.89
C GLU A 130 6.65 17.64 -5.01
N ALA A 131 6.04 16.53 -4.64
CA ALA A 131 5.52 15.50 -5.51
C ALA A 131 4.01 15.35 -5.26
N MET A 132 3.25 15.41 -6.34
CA MET A 132 1.80 15.28 -6.35
C MET A 132 1.40 13.88 -6.81
N ARG A 133 0.34 13.36 -6.20
CA ARG A 133 -0.31 12.12 -6.63
C ARG A 133 -1.31 12.46 -7.73
N ALA A 134 -1.20 11.79 -8.87
CA ALA A 134 -2.17 11.86 -9.95
C ALA A 134 -2.75 10.47 -10.22
N TYR A 135 -4.02 10.40 -10.64
CA TYR A 135 -4.62 9.17 -11.13
C TYR A 135 -4.81 9.29 -12.64
N ARG A 136 -4.28 8.31 -13.39
CA ARG A 136 -4.36 8.21 -14.84
C ARG A 136 -5.23 7.02 -15.18
N GLU A 137 -6.40 7.27 -15.78
CA GLU A 137 -7.51 6.30 -15.88
C GLU A 137 -7.12 4.90 -16.38
N VAL A 138 -6.14 4.82 -17.29
CA VAL A 138 -5.65 3.57 -17.90
C VAL A 138 -4.35 3.06 -17.24
N GLU A 139 -3.57 3.95 -16.62
CA GLU A 139 -2.20 3.65 -16.17
C GLU A 139 -2.06 3.60 -14.65
N GLY A 140 -3.12 3.97 -13.92
CA GLY A 140 -3.19 4.00 -12.46
C GLY A 140 -2.54 5.21 -11.82
N TRP A 141 -1.93 4.99 -10.66
CA TRP A 141 -1.38 6.08 -9.84
C TRP A 141 -0.02 6.52 -10.36
N ALA A 142 0.15 7.83 -10.48
CA ALA A 142 1.36 8.46 -10.93
C ALA A 142 1.88 9.48 -9.92
N MET A 143 3.19 9.72 -9.99
CA MET A 143 3.86 10.86 -9.36
C MET A 143 4.14 11.94 -10.39
N GLU A 144 3.68 13.14 -10.11
CA GLU A 144 4.04 14.35 -10.85
C GLU A 144 4.88 15.26 -9.95
N ALA A 145 5.96 15.82 -10.48
CA ALA A 145 6.85 16.69 -9.74
C ALA A 145 7.23 17.91 -10.59
N GLY A 146 7.60 19.01 -9.91
CA GLY A 146 7.96 20.27 -10.56
C GLY A 146 9.31 20.24 -11.29
N GLU A 147 9.63 21.35 -11.98
CA GLU A 147 10.86 21.51 -12.76
C GLU A 147 12.15 21.25 -11.97
N ASP A 148 12.18 21.60 -10.69
CA ASP A 148 13.34 21.38 -9.82
C ASP A 148 13.69 19.89 -9.68
N PHE A 149 12.67 19.03 -9.62
CA PHE A 149 12.84 17.58 -9.59
C PHE A 149 13.47 17.08 -10.90
N TRP A 150 12.90 17.48 -12.02
CA TRP A 150 13.33 17.01 -13.34
C TRP A 150 14.71 17.55 -13.70
N SER A 151 15.01 18.80 -13.35
CA SER A 151 16.35 19.38 -13.53
C SER A 151 17.41 18.63 -12.72
N TRP A 152 17.09 18.24 -11.48
CA TRP A 152 17.98 17.39 -10.68
C TRP A 152 18.18 16.02 -11.33
N LEU A 153 17.10 15.39 -11.80
CA LEU A 153 17.16 14.06 -12.41
C LEU A 153 17.93 14.09 -13.73
N GLU A 154 17.68 15.07 -14.60
CA GLU A 154 18.43 15.31 -15.85
C GLU A 154 19.92 15.53 -15.57
N GLY A 155 20.26 16.22 -14.49
CA GLY A 155 21.63 16.37 -14.00
C GLY A 155 22.31 15.04 -13.64
N GLN A 156 21.54 13.99 -13.33
CA GLN A 156 22.07 12.62 -13.13
C GLN A 156 22.29 11.87 -14.46
N THR A 157 21.88 12.43 -15.60
CA THR A 157 21.92 11.78 -16.93
C THR A 157 21.22 10.40 -16.93
N PRO A 158 19.90 10.36 -16.69
CA PRO A 158 19.17 9.12 -16.46
C PRO A 158 18.99 8.33 -17.76
N HIS A 159 19.14 7.01 -17.69
CA HIS A 159 18.83 6.10 -18.78
C HIS A 159 17.70 5.14 -18.40
N PRO A 160 16.93 4.63 -19.37
CA PRO A 160 15.97 3.57 -19.09
C PRO A 160 16.62 2.36 -18.42
N GLY A 161 16.08 1.96 -17.28
CA GLY A 161 16.59 0.89 -16.42
C GLY A 161 17.46 1.36 -15.25
N ASP A 162 17.88 2.63 -15.21
CA ASP A 162 18.35 3.28 -13.97
C ASP A 162 17.17 3.39 -12.99
N GLU A 163 17.44 3.69 -11.72
CA GLU A 163 16.44 3.60 -10.67
C GLU A 163 16.40 4.81 -9.75
N LEU A 164 15.22 5.03 -9.18
CA LEU A 164 15.03 5.86 -8.01
C LEU A 164 14.74 4.98 -6.80
N VAL A 165 15.48 5.21 -5.71
CA VAL A 165 15.23 4.58 -4.41
C VAL A 165 14.68 5.61 -3.45
N PHE A 166 13.45 5.37 -2.99
CA PHE A 166 12.73 6.18 -2.04
C PHE A 166 12.93 5.62 -0.63
N SER A 167 13.54 6.41 0.26
CA SER A 167 13.75 6.05 1.65
C SER A 167 12.81 6.86 2.53
N VAL A 168 12.02 6.20 3.36
CA VAL A 168 11.05 6.87 4.24
C VAL A 168 11.76 7.52 5.42
N VAL A 169 11.73 8.85 5.47
CA VAL A 169 12.27 9.64 6.58
C VAL A 169 11.19 9.88 7.63
N ASP A 170 10.02 10.37 7.20
CA ASP A 170 8.85 10.59 8.05
C ASP A 170 7.59 10.50 7.19
N ALA A 171 6.92 9.34 7.20
CA ALA A 171 5.70 9.15 6.41
C ALA A 171 4.49 9.91 6.95
N GLU A 172 4.47 10.34 8.22
CA GLU A 172 3.38 11.16 8.77
C GLU A 172 3.48 12.59 8.24
N ALA A 173 4.70 13.13 8.15
CA ALA A 173 5.00 14.40 7.48
C ALA A 173 5.11 14.27 5.95
N ARG A 174 5.07 13.04 5.40
CA ARG A 174 5.31 12.68 3.99
C ARG A 174 6.65 13.18 3.45
N ARG A 175 7.71 12.97 4.22
CA ARG A 175 9.08 13.28 3.83
C ARG A 175 9.85 12.02 3.49
N TYR A 176 10.49 12.05 2.33
CA TYR A 176 11.24 10.93 1.77
C TYR A 176 12.59 11.42 1.26
N ALA A 177 13.63 10.62 1.47
CA ALA A 177 14.91 10.86 0.83
C ALA A 177 14.96 10.07 -0.49
N LEU A 178 15.43 10.72 -1.55
CA LEU A 178 15.56 10.13 -2.86
C LEU A 178 17.03 9.87 -3.18
N ARG A 179 17.30 8.71 -3.77
CA ARG A 179 18.62 8.35 -4.28
C ARG A 179 18.46 7.87 -5.72
N PHE A 180 19.39 8.26 -6.58
CA PHE A 180 19.48 7.77 -7.95
C PHE A 180 20.54 6.67 -8.01
N ASP A 181 20.17 5.53 -8.58
CA ASP A 181 21.04 4.37 -8.75
C ASP A 181 21.18 4.01 -10.22
N ARG A 182 22.42 3.72 -10.64
CA ARG A 182 22.71 3.24 -11.98
C ARG A 182 22.33 1.77 -12.12
N ARG A 183 21.84 1.41 -13.30
CA ARG A 183 21.55 0.00 -13.62
C ARG A 183 22.77 -0.89 -13.46
N GLU A 184 23.95 -0.45 -13.92
CA GLU A 184 25.19 -1.23 -13.84
C GLU A 184 25.66 -1.53 -12.41
N ASP A 185 25.26 -0.72 -11.43
CA ASP A 185 25.67 -0.85 -10.03
C ASP A 185 24.67 -1.67 -9.20
N ARG A 186 23.64 -2.24 -9.83
CA ARG A 186 22.61 -3.01 -9.13
C ARG A 186 23.20 -4.27 -8.47
N PRO A 187 22.99 -4.47 -7.16
CA PRO A 187 23.41 -5.68 -6.46
C PRO A 187 22.43 -6.83 -6.76
N GLU A 188 22.46 -7.35 -7.99
CA GLU A 188 21.46 -8.32 -8.50
C GLU A 188 21.27 -9.55 -7.61
N GLY A 189 22.36 -10.07 -7.02
CA GLY A 189 22.27 -11.22 -6.11
C GLY A 189 21.46 -10.92 -4.85
N GLU A 190 21.71 -9.78 -4.22
CA GLU A 190 21.00 -9.35 -3.01
C GLU A 190 19.55 -9.00 -3.35
N ILE A 191 19.30 -8.36 -4.49
CA ILE A 191 17.95 -8.07 -4.98
C ILE A 191 17.16 -9.35 -5.21
N ALA A 192 17.76 -10.39 -5.81
CA ALA A 192 17.09 -11.67 -6.01
C ALA A 192 16.69 -12.33 -4.68
N GLU A 193 17.54 -12.25 -3.66
CA GLU A 193 17.19 -12.72 -2.30
C GLU A 193 16.02 -11.93 -1.70
N ARG A 194 16.02 -10.60 -1.86
CA ARG A 194 14.89 -9.75 -1.42
C ARG A 194 13.60 -10.07 -2.16
N ASN A 195 13.66 -10.30 -3.46
CA ASN A 195 12.51 -10.67 -4.28
C ASN A 195 11.92 -12.01 -3.84
N LEU A 196 12.78 -13.00 -3.56
CA LEU A 196 12.34 -14.30 -3.04
C LEU A 196 11.67 -14.17 -1.67
N GLU A 197 12.23 -13.36 -0.76
CA GLU A 197 11.60 -13.08 0.53
C GLU A 197 10.22 -12.43 0.36
N LEU A 198 10.12 -11.40 -0.48
CA LEU A 198 8.87 -10.72 -0.77
C LEU A 198 7.83 -11.71 -1.32
N ALA A 199 8.22 -12.53 -2.29
CA ALA A 199 7.33 -13.51 -2.90
C ALA A 199 6.86 -14.58 -1.88
N ASN A 200 7.75 -15.07 -1.00
CA ASN A 200 7.38 -16.01 0.05
C ASN A 200 6.37 -15.41 1.05
N GLN A 201 6.54 -14.13 1.41
CA GLN A 201 5.59 -13.45 2.29
C GLN A 201 4.25 -13.19 1.58
N ALA A 202 4.28 -12.82 0.29
CA ALA A 202 3.09 -12.63 -0.52
C ALA A 202 2.27 -13.92 -0.63
N GLU A 203 2.93 -15.06 -0.89
CA GLU A 203 2.28 -16.38 -0.91
C GLU A 203 1.60 -16.69 0.43
N GLY A 204 2.27 -16.44 1.55
CA GLY A 204 1.70 -16.63 2.89
C GLY A 204 0.46 -15.77 3.14
N LEU A 205 0.47 -14.52 2.69
CA LEU A 205 -0.67 -13.60 2.82
C LEU A 205 -1.84 -14.02 1.92
N LEU A 206 -1.58 -14.46 0.70
CA LEU A 206 -2.61 -14.95 -0.21
C LEU A 206 -3.28 -16.21 0.33
N LYS A 207 -2.52 -17.18 0.85
CA LYS A 207 -3.07 -18.37 1.53
C LYS A 207 -4.01 -18.00 2.68
N ALA A 208 -3.67 -16.95 3.44
CA ALA A 208 -4.52 -16.43 4.52
C ALA A 208 -5.75 -15.64 4.02
N ALA A 209 -5.74 -15.19 2.76
CA ALA A 209 -6.78 -14.38 2.14
C ALA A 209 -7.69 -15.19 1.19
N HIS A 210 -7.72 -16.52 1.30
CA HIS A 210 -8.43 -17.41 0.37
C HIS A 210 -7.87 -17.38 -1.06
N ASP A 211 -6.54 -17.42 -1.14
CA ASP A 211 -5.73 -17.62 -2.35
C ASP A 211 -5.74 -16.49 -3.39
N ALA A 212 -6.48 -15.40 -3.16
CA ALA A 212 -6.47 -14.20 -3.98
C ALA A 212 -6.62 -12.92 -3.14
N ASP A 213 -6.02 -11.83 -3.61
CA ASP A 213 -6.14 -10.53 -2.97
C ASP A 213 -5.93 -9.38 -3.95
N ILE A 214 -6.44 -8.21 -3.60
CA ILE A 214 -6.19 -6.97 -4.35
C ILE A 214 -4.74 -6.54 -4.10
N LEU A 215 -4.02 -6.19 -5.15
CA LEU A 215 -2.60 -5.85 -5.12
C LEU A 215 -2.27 -4.73 -4.12
N SER A 216 -3.14 -3.71 -4.01
CA SER A 216 -2.99 -2.63 -3.02
C SER A 216 -3.14 -3.13 -1.58
N SER A 217 -4.08 -4.04 -1.30
CA SER A 217 -4.24 -4.67 0.02
C SER A 217 -3.03 -5.54 0.37
N LEU A 218 -2.49 -6.26 -0.62
CA LEU A 218 -1.29 -7.08 -0.46
C LEU A 218 -0.07 -6.21 -0.14
N ALA A 219 0.16 -5.16 -0.91
CA ALA A 219 1.26 -4.20 -0.72
C ALA A 219 1.25 -3.61 0.70
N VAL A 220 0.09 -3.14 1.16
CA VAL A 220 -0.04 -2.53 2.49
C VAL A 220 0.24 -3.55 3.60
N ARG A 221 -0.15 -4.82 3.43
CA ARG A 221 0.16 -5.89 4.38
C ARG A 221 1.64 -6.26 4.39
N LEU A 222 2.29 -6.33 3.23
CA LEU A 222 3.74 -6.57 3.12
C LEU A 222 4.56 -5.47 3.82
N ILE A 223 4.12 -4.21 3.70
CA ILE A 223 4.68 -3.09 4.48
C ILE A 223 4.51 -3.35 5.98
N GLY A 224 3.33 -3.76 6.44
CA GLY A 224 3.09 -4.09 7.84
C GLY A 224 3.99 -5.20 8.40
N LEU A 225 4.39 -6.15 7.55
CA LEU A 225 5.33 -7.22 7.89
C LEU A 225 6.81 -6.79 7.87
N GLY A 226 7.11 -5.56 7.44
CA GLY A 226 8.49 -5.02 7.41
C GLY A 226 9.35 -5.51 6.25
N VAL A 227 8.74 -6.04 5.18
CA VAL A 227 9.46 -6.61 4.01
C VAL A 227 10.40 -5.59 3.35
N TYR A 228 10.06 -4.30 3.45
CA TYR A 228 10.76 -3.17 2.83
C TYR A 228 11.75 -2.46 3.77
N HIS A 229 11.98 -2.93 5.01
CA HIS A 229 12.92 -2.29 5.95
C HIS A 229 14.39 -2.54 5.64
N HIS A 230 14.69 -3.43 4.69
CA HIS A 230 16.06 -3.68 4.29
C HIS A 230 16.62 -2.50 3.47
N PRO A 231 17.87 -2.06 3.68
CA PRO A 231 18.47 -0.94 2.93
C PRO A 231 18.51 -1.15 1.42
N ILE A 232 18.60 -2.42 0.99
CA ILE A 232 18.43 -2.83 -0.41
C ILE A 232 16.98 -3.26 -0.57
N PRO A 233 16.13 -2.48 -1.26
CA PRO A 233 14.76 -2.85 -1.50
C PRO A 233 14.66 -4.00 -2.53
N PRO A 234 13.57 -4.80 -2.48
CA PRO A 234 13.22 -5.68 -3.60
C PRO A 234 12.86 -4.85 -4.84
N ASP A 235 12.73 -5.54 -5.97
CA ASP A 235 12.06 -4.97 -7.14
C ASP A 235 10.59 -4.64 -6.84
N PRO A 236 9.95 -3.78 -7.66
CA PRO A 236 8.54 -3.45 -7.47
C PRO A 236 7.67 -4.71 -7.33
N LEU A 237 6.69 -4.67 -6.42
CA LEU A 237 5.84 -5.81 -6.09
C LEU A 237 5.27 -6.47 -7.34
N VAL A 238 4.71 -5.66 -8.24
CA VAL A 238 4.13 -6.15 -9.50
C VAL A 238 5.16 -6.89 -10.37
N THR A 239 6.41 -6.42 -10.41
CA THR A 239 7.50 -7.06 -11.14
C THR A 239 7.90 -8.38 -10.50
N VAL A 240 7.99 -8.43 -9.17
CA VAL A 240 8.31 -9.66 -8.44
C VAL A 240 7.23 -10.72 -8.66
N LEU A 241 5.95 -10.35 -8.53
CA LEU A 241 4.83 -11.28 -8.71
C LEU A 241 4.70 -11.73 -10.18
N HIS A 242 4.94 -10.85 -11.15
CA HIS A 242 4.95 -11.21 -12.58
C HIS A 242 6.01 -12.26 -12.93
N ASN A 243 7.21 -12.11 -12.36
CA ASN A 243 8.34 -12.98 -12.66
C ASN A 243 8.34 -14.29 -11.87
N ASP A 244 7.46 -14.45 -10.88
CA ASP A 244 7.37 -15.65 -10.06
C ASP A 244 6.16 -16.51 -10.46
N PRO A 245 6.38 -17.76 -10.92
CA PRO A 245 5.34 -18.61 -11.49
C PRO A 245 4.27 -19.05 -10.48
N ARG A 246 4.44 -18.78 -9.19
CA ARG A 246 3.42 -19.04 -8.17
C ARG A 246 2.22 -18.12 -8.28
N PHE A 247 2.36 -16.96 -8.93
CA PHE A 247 1.32 -15.94 -9.00
C PHE A 247 0.76 -15.78 -10.41
N VAL A 248 -0.52 -15.42 -10.50
CA VAL A 248 -1.21 -15.12 -11.75
C VAL A 248 -2.03 -13.85 -11.62
N ASP A 249 -2.23 -13.15 -12.73
CA ASP A 249 -3.22 -12.08 -12.83
C ASP A 249 -4.62 -12.69 -12.75
N ALA A 250 -5.42 -12.28 -11.77
CA ALA A 250 -6.81 -12.67 -11.66
C ALA A 250 -7.78 -11.58 -12.16
N GLY A 251 -7.25 -10.51 -12.75
CA GLY A 251 -7.98 -9.35 -13.26
C GLY A 251 -8.48 -8.41 -12.15
N LEU A 252 -8.89 -7.20 -12.51
CA LEU A 252 -9.42 -6.19 -11.57
C LEU A 252 -8.48 -5.92 -10.38
N ASP A 253 -7.18 -5.78 -10.66
CA ASP A 253 -6.11 -5.60 -9.68
C ASP A 253 -5.94 -6.78 -8.69
N LEU A 254 -6.55 -7.93 -8.96
CA LEU A 254 -6.38 -9.14 -8.15
C LEU A 254 -5.16 -9.94 -8.60
N VAL A 255 -4.40 -10.41 -7.61
CA VAL A 255 -3.39 -11.43 -7.79
C VAL A 255 -3.82 -12.69 -7.03
N ALA A 256 -3.59 -13.85 -7.64
CA ALA A 256 -3.96 -15.14 -7.06
C ALA A 256 -2.81 -16.15 -7.12
N LEU A 257 -2.93 -17.23 -6.35
CA LEU A 257 -2.03 -18.39 -6.45
C LEU A 257 -2.40 -19.24 -7.67
N ALA A 258 -1.41 -19.49 -8.52
CA ALA A 258 -1.57 -20.19 -9.79
C ALA A 258 -2.17 -21.59 -9.65
N ASP A 259 -1.79 -22.34 -8.60
CA ASP A 259 -2.25 -23.71 -8.35
C ASP A 259 -3.68 -23.79 -7.80
N ARG A 260 -4.29 -22.65 -7.44
CA ARG A 260 -5.62 -22.58 -6.78
C ARG A 260 -6.66 -21.78 -7.55
N TRP A 261 -6.31 -21.18 -8.69
CA TRP A 261 -7.22 -20.35 -9.49
C TRP A 261 -7.64 -21.04 -10.80
N PRO A 262 -8.71 -21.85 -10.80
CA PRO A 262 -9.17 -22.54 -12.00
C PRO A 262 -9.95 -21.60 -12.93
N GLY A 263 -9.56 -21.52 -14.21
CA GLY A 263 -10.50 -21.16 -15.29
C GLY A 263 -10.40 -19.76 -15.91
N TYR A 264 -9.39 -18.94 -15.58
CA TYR A 264 -9.01 -17.80 -16.42
C TYR A 264 -7.74 -18.14 -17.21
N PRO A 265 -7.56 -17.65 -18.45
CA PRO A 265 -6.29 -17.79 -19.14
C PRO A 265 -5.19 -17.24 -18.23
N SER A 266 -4.24 -18.11 -17.88
CA SER A 266 -3.10 -17.80 -17.03
C SER A 266 -2.16 -16.86 -17.80
N GLU A 267 -2.51 -15.59 -17.89
CA GLU A 267 -1.62 -14.55 -18.36
C GLU A 267 -0.70 -14.15 -17.19
N PRO A 268 0.61 -13.95 -17.45
CA PRO A 268 1.49 -13.32 -16.48
C PRO A 268 0.93 -11.96 -16.04
N VAL A 269 1.05 -11.61 -14.75
CA VAL A 269 0.62 -10.35 -14.11
C VAL A 269 0.92 -9.12 -14.99
N ASP A 270 -0.09 -8.52 -15.66
CA ASP A 270 0.16 -7.46 -16.65
C ASP A 270 0.20 -6.06 -16.01
N TYR A 271 1.39 -5.45 -16.05
CA TYR A 271 1.68 -4.09 -15.58
C TYR A 271 0.72 -3.01 -16.09
N ARG A 272 0.11 -3.15 -17.28
CA ARG A 272 -0.79 -2.14 -17.86
C ARG A 272 -2.26 -2.31 -17.49
N ARG A 273 -2.65 -3.49 -17.01
CA ARG A 273 -4.05 -3.80 -16.65
C ARG A 273 -4.32 -3.67 -15.16
N LEU A 274 -3.30 -3.88 -14.32
CA LEU A 274 -3.37 -3.87 -12.84
C LEU A 274 -3.40 -2.46 -12.21
N SER A 275 -3.58 -1.47 -13.07
CA SER A 275 -3.61 -0.05 -12.75
C SER A 275 -4.90 0.62 -13.23
N ALA A 276 -5.69 -0.11 -14.03
CA ALA A 276 -6.94 0.32 -14.61
C ALA A 276 -8.05 -0.63 -14.16
N ASN A 277 -8.67 -0.35 -13.02
CA ASN A 277 -10.12 -0.37 -12.80
C ASN A 277 -10.45 -0.59 -11.32
N VAL A 278 -10.53 0.48 -10.55
CA VAL A 278 -11.45 0.54 -9.40
C VAL A 278 -12.14 1.90 -9.36
N SER A 279 -13.33 1.98 -9.97
CA SER A 279 -14.30 2.99 -9.61
C SER A 279 -14.86 2.66 -8.22
N PRO A 280 -14.98 3.60 -7.26
CA PRO A 280 -15.48 3.34 -5.91
C PRO A 280 -16.94 2.86 -5.81
N ALA A 281 -17.64 2.71 -6.94
CA ALA A 281 -19.08 2.45 -6.97
C ALA A 281 -19.48 0.95 -6.92
N ALA A 282 -18.56 0.00 -7.08
CA ALA A 282 -18.92 -1.42 -7.26
C ALA A 282 -19.02 -2.25 -5.97
N ARG A 283 -19.28 -1.64 -4.80
CA ARG A 283 -19.53 -2.39 -3.52
C ARG A 283 -21.00 -2.47 -3.10
N LEU A 284 -21.94 -2.23 -4.02
CA LEU A 284 -23.37 -2.39 -3.77
C LEU A 284 -24.09 -3.03 -4.97
N ALA A 285 -23.77 -4.27 -5.29
CA ALA A 285 -24.68 -5.16 -6.02
C ALA A 285 -24.16 -6.59 -5.88
N GLY A 286 -24.87 -7.42 -5.12
CA GLY A 286 -24.48 -8.81 -4.90
C GLY A 286 -25.16 -9.44 -3.68
N THR A 287 -26.44 -9.16 -3.44
CA THR A 287 -27.30 -10.14 -2.78
C THR A 287 -27.73 -11.13 -3.87
N PRO A 288 -27.47 -12.44 -3.73
CA PRO A 288 -28.07 -13.42 -4.62
C PRO A 288 -29.58 -13.47 -4.35
N ASP A 289 -30.37 -13.32 -5.42
CA ASP A 289 -31.80 -13.57 -5.42
C ASP A 289 -32.04 -15.00 -4.93
N VAL A 290 -32.83 -15.11 -3.86
CA VAL A 290 -33.34 -16.39 -3.37
C VAL A 290 -34.50 -16.78 -4.27
N GLU A 291 -34.41 -17.97 -4.85
CA GLU A 291 -35.43 -18.64 -5.64
C GLU A 291 -36.83 -18.52 -4.98
N GLU A 292 -37.79 -17.95 -5.72
CA GLU A 292 -39.21 -18.14 -5.44
C GLU A 292 -39.56 -19.61 -5.68
N VAL A 293 -39.80 -20.33 -4.57
CA VAL A 293 -40.42 -21.65 -4.60
C VAL A 293 -41.92 -21.44 -4.74
N GLU A 294 -42.48 -21.95 -5.85
CA GLU A 294 -43.91 -22.19 -6.02
C GLU A 294 -44.42 -23.12 -4.90
N GLU A 295 -45.46 -22.70 -4.18
CA GLU A 295 -46.37 -23.64 -3.51
C GLU A 295 -47.82 -23.20 -3.72
N GLU A 296 -48.61 -24.19 -4.12
CA GLU A 296 -50.03 -24.18 -4.47
C GLU A 296 -50.92 -23.59 -3.37
N LEU A 297 -51.95 -22.83 -3.77
CA LEU A 297 -53.38 -23.06 -3.49
C LEU A 297 -54.27 -22.03 -4.22
#